data_AF-A0A960EUW6-F1
#
_entry.id   AF-A0A960EUW6-F1
#
_cell.length_a   1.000
_cell.length_b   1.000
_cell.length_c   1.000
_cell.angle_alpha   90.00
_cell.angle_beta   90.00
_cell.angle_gamma   90.00
#
_symmetry.space_group_name_H-M   'P 1'
#
loop_
_entity.id
_entity.type
_entity.pdbx_description
1 polymer ?
#
loop_
_entity_poly.entity_id
_entity_poly.type
_entity_poly.pdbx_seq_one_letter_code
_entity_poly.pdbx_strand_id
1 'polypeptide(L)' 'MERQREYVLRTVEERGVRLIRLWFTDVLGQLKSVAISPAELESAFEEGMHFDGSAINGFSRVQEADVLAKPDP' A
#
# COMPACT_ATOMS: atom_id res chain seq x y z
N MET A 1 -11.36 11.61 -5.69
CA MET A 1 -11.06 10.16 -5.62
C MET A 1 -10.79 9.56 -7.00
N GLU A 2 -11.78 9.36 -7.86
CA GLU A 2 -11.56 8.69 -9.17
C GLU A 2 -10.57 9.43 -10.08
N ARG A 3 -10.68 10.77 -10.14
CA ARG A 3 -9.74 11.62 -10.89
C ARG A 3 -8.31 11.60 -10.36
N GLN A 4 -8.12 11.39 -9.05
CA GLN A 4 -6.79 11.27 -8.45
C GLN A 4 -6.18 9.91 -8.77
N ARG A 5 -6.97 8.84 -8.64
CA ARG A 5 -6.55 7.48 -9.03
C ARG A 5 -6.08 7.42 -10.47
N GLU A 6 -6.88 7.96 -11.40
CA GLU A 6 -6.51 8.04 -12.82
C GLU A 6 -5.23 8.85 -13.05
N TYR A 7 -5.07 9.98 -12.34
CA TYR A 7 -3.86 10.79 -12.40
C TYR A 7 -2.62 10.01 -11.94
N VAL A 8 -2.71 9.26 -10.84
CA VAL A 8 -1.59 8.44 -10.32
C VAL A 8 -1.24 7.33 -11.30
N LEU A 9 -2.23 6.57 -11.80
CA LEU A 9 -2.01 5.47 -12.75
C LEU A 9 -1.34 5.97 -14.03
N ARG A 10 -1.83 7.08 -14.60
CA ARG A 10 -1.22 7.70 -15.78
C ARG A 10 0.20 8.18 -15.50
N THR A 11 0.44 8.78 -14.33
CA THR A 11 1.79 9.24 -13.94
C THR A 11 2.77 8.07 -13.82
N VAL A 12 2.34 6.93 -13.29
CA VAL A 12 3.14 5.70 -13.17
C VAL A 12 3.56 5.20 -14.55
N GLU A 13 2.64 5.17 -15.50
CA GLU A 13 2.89 4.76 -16.89
C GLU A 13 3.80 5.75 -17.63
N GLU A 14 3.43 7.05 -17.66
CA GLU A 14 4.16 8.10 -18.38
C GLU A 14 5.61 8.24 -17.92
N ARG A 15 5.87 8.05 -16.62
CA ARG A 15 7.21 8.16 -16.04
C ARG A 15 7.97 6.84 -16.01
N GLY A 16 7.36 5.75 -16.49
CA GLY A 16 7.98 4.42 -16.49
C GLY A 16 8.36 3.95 -15.09
N VAL A 17 7.55 4.24 -14.07
CA VAL A 17 7.78 3.81 -12.69
C VAL A 17 7.86 2.28 -12.65
N ARG A 18 8.82 1.73 -11.89
CA ARG A 18 9.04 0.29 -11.76
C ARG A 18 8.75 -0.26 -10.37
N LEU A 19 8.67 0.62 -9.38
CA LEU A 19 8.49 0.27 -7.98
C LEU A 19 7.69 1.36 -7.29
N ILE A 20 6.69 0.96 -6.51
CA ILE A 20 5.85 1.86 -5.71
C ILE A 20 6.00 1.43 -4.25
N ARG A 21 6.12 2.39 -3.34
CA ARG A 21 6.09 2.13 -1.89
C ARG A 21 4.80 2.66 -1.30
N LEU A 22 4.07 1.78 -0.63
CA LEU A 22 2.95 2.15 0.22
C LEU A 22 3.49 2.43 1.61
N TRP A 23 3.31 3.65 2.10
CA TRP A 23 3.79 4.08 3.41
C TRP A 23 2.67 4.11 4.42
N PHE A 24 2.99 3.68 5.64
CA PHE A 24 2.09 3.75 6.79
C PHE A 24 2.92 3.82 8.07
N THR A 25 2.27 4.15 9.18
CA THR A 25 2.90 4.17 10.50
C THR A 25 2.27 3.12 11.40
N ASP A 26 3.08 2.45 12.21
CA ASP A 26 2.56 1.62 13.29
C ASP A 26 2.12 2.47 14.51
N VAL A 27 1.60 1.84 15.56
CA VAL A 27 1.09 2.59 16.74
C VAL A 27 2.19 3.31 17.53
N LEU A 28 3.45 2.94 17.31
CA LEU A 28 4.61 3.58 17.94
C LEU A 28 5.11 4.76 17.09
N GLY A 29 4.45 5.06 15.97
CA GLY A 29 4.81 6.12 15.03
C GLY A 29 5.99 5.76 14.13
N GLN A 30 6.38 4.48 14.05
CA GLN A 30 7.47 4.07 13.17
C GLN A 30 6.97 4.01 11.72
N LEU A 31 7.70 4.65 10.80
CA LEU A 31 7.44 4.53 9.38
C LEU A 31 7.73 3.11 8.89
N LYS A 32 6.73 2.48 8.28
CA LYS A 32 6.80 1.18 7.63
C LYS A 32 6.43 1.32 6.16
N SER A 33 6.78 0.32 5.36
CA SER A 33 6.43 0.32 3.95
C SER A 33 6.32 -1.07 3.35
N VAL A 34 5.41 -1.23 2.39
CA VAL A 34 5.38 -2.38 1.48
C VAL A 34 5.70 -1.90 0.07
N ALA A 35 6.47 -2.68 -0.66
CA ALA A 35 6.80 -2.41 -2.05
C ALA A 35 5.86 -3.22 -2.96
N ILE A 36 5.31 -2.57 -3.98
CA ILE A 36 4.48 -3.20 -5.01
C ILE A 36 5.00 -2.82 -6.39
N SER A 37 4.69 -3.67 -7.36
CA SER A 37 4.87 -3.39 -8.78
C SER A 37 3.76 -2.47 -9.32
N PRO A 38 4.00 -1.76 -10.43
CA PRO A 38 2.96 -0.99 -11.11
C PRO A 38 1.71 -1.80 -11.47
N ALA A 39 1.86 -3.09 -11.79
CA ALA A 39 0.75 -3.96 -12.16
C ALA A 39 -0.21 -4.24 -11.00
N GLU A 40 0.28 -4.15 -9.75
CA GLU A 40 -0.51 -4.37 -8.54
C GLU A 40 -1.24 -3.11 -8.07
N LEU A 41 -0.87 -1.92 -8.58
CA LEU A 41 -1.38 -0.65 -8.07
C LEU A 41 -2.89 -0.49 -8.31
N GLU A 42 -3.39 -0.92 -9.47
CA GLU A 42 -4.80 -0.80 -9.78
C GLU A 42 -5.65 -1.65 -8.82
N SER A 43 -5.31 -2.93 -8.67
CA SER A 43 -5.95 -3.82 -7.69
C SER A 43 -5.80 -3.33 -6.26
N ALA A 44 -4.64 -2.75 -5.89
CA ALA A 44 -4.41 -2.20 -4.56
C ALA A 44 -5.38 -1.06 -4.22
N PHE A 45 -5.77 -0.22 -5.19
CA PHE A 45 -6.76 0.84 -4.95
C PHE A 45 -8.19 0.29 -4.74
N GLU A 46 -8.55 -0.79 -5.42
CA GLU A 46 -9.88 -1.41 -5.33
C GLU A 46 -10.00 -2.26 -4.06
N GLU A 47 -9.14 -3.26 -3.96
CA GLU A 47 -9.23 -4.36 -3.00
C GLU A 47 -8.31 -4.15 -1.80
N GLY A 48 -7.27 -3.32 -1.94
CA GLY A 48 -6.17 -3.23 -1.00
C GLY A 48 -5.08 -4.26 -1.31
N MET A 49 -3.99 -4.22 -0.54
CA MET A 49 -2.86 -5.13 -0.68
C MET A 49 -2.62 -5.89 0.60
N HIS A 50 -2.65 -7.22 0.51
CA HIS A 50 -2.36 -8.10 1.63
C HIS A 50 -0.85 -8.16 1.90
N PHE A 51 -0.47 -8.15 3.17
CA PHE A 51 0.90 -8.36 3.59
C PHE A 51 0.97 -8.92 5.01
N ASP A 52 2.13 -9.47 5.36
CA ASP A 52 2.43 -9.98 6.70
C ASP A 52 2.54 -8.83 7.70
N GLY A 53 1.61 -8.79 8.66
CA GLY A 53 1.49 -7.76 9.68
C GLY A 53 2.33 -8.02 10.92
N SER A 54 3.07 -9.14 11.00
CA SER A 54 3.92 -9.49 12.15
C SER A 54 5.02 -8.47 12.44
N ALA A 55 5.32 -7.59 11.47
CA ALA A 55 6.26 -6.48 11.61
C ALA A 55 5.61 -5.16 12.11
N ILE A 56 4.30 -5.14 12.37
CA ILE A 56 3.54 -3.97 12.83
C ILE A 56 3.28 -4.07 14.33
N ASN A 57 3.77 -3.09 15.09
CA ASN A 57 3.44 -3.01 16.50
C ASN A 57 2.02 -2.45 16.69
N GLY A 58 1.28 -3.01 17.66
CA GLY A 58 0.03 -2.41 18.15
C GLY A 58 -1.26 -3.12 17.76
N PHE A 59 -1.18 -4.26 17.08
CA PHE A 59 -2.32 -5.14 16.84
C PHE A 59 -2.32 -6.33 17.82
N SER A 60 -3.43 -7.07 17.88
CA SER A 60 -3.43 -8.39 18.54
C SER A 60 -2.68 -9.39 17.66
N ARG A 61 -1.90 -10.32 18.23
CA ARG A 61 -1.12 -11.32 17.47
C ARG A 61 -1.90 -12.10 16.40
N VAL A 62 -3.21 -12.25 16.58
CA VAL A 62 -4.10 -12.89 15.59
C VAL A 62 -4.37 -11.99 14.38
N GLN A 63 -4.40 -10.67 14.58
CA GLN A 63 -4.61 -9.65 13.55
C GLN A 63 -3.30 -9.28 12.81
N GLU A 64 -2.15 -9.69 13.35
CA GLU A 64 -0.84 -9.50 12.72
C GLU A 64 -0.57 -10.49 11.57
N ALA A 65 -1.31 -11.60 11.48
CA ALA A 65 -1.01 -12.64 10.49
C ALA A 65 -1.36 -12.25 9.04
N ASP A 66 -2.38 -11.41 8.84
CA ASP A 66 -2.79 -10.91 7.53
C ASP A 66 -3.40 -9.51 7.68
N VAL A 67 -2.74 -8.52 7.10
CA VAL A 67 -3.17 -7.11 7.12
C VAL A 67 -3.38 -6.59 5.70
N LEU A 68 -4.26 -5.60 5.56
CA LEU A 68 -4.64 -5.01 4.27
C LEU A 68 -4.21 -3.54 4.21
N ALA A 69 -3.28 -3.21 3.32
CA ALA A 69 -2.90 -1.84 3.01
C ALA A 69 -3.81 -1.30 1.90
N LYS A 70 -4.59 -0.24 2.20
CA LYS A 70 -5.39 0.47 1.20
C LYS A 70 -4.74 1.81 0.87
N PRO A 71 -4.14 1.99 -0.32
CA PRO A 71 -3.52 3.25 -0.71
C PRO A 71 -4.57 4.37 -0.86
N ASP A 72 -4.17 5.59 -0.50
CA ASP A 72 -4.95 6.81 -0.76
C ASP A 72 -4.34 7.56 -1.97
N PRO A 73 -5.09 7.75 -3.08
CA PRO A 73 -4.60 8.33 -4.34
C PRO A 73 -4.43 9.85 -4.38
#